data_AF-A0A392U5Q0-F1
#
_entry.id   AF-A0A392U5Q0-F1
#
_cell.length_a   1.000
_cell.length_b   1.000
_cell.length_c   1.000
_cell.angle_alpha   90.00
_cell.angle_beta   90.00
_cell.angle_gamma   90.00
#
_symmetry.space_group_name_H-M   'P 1'
#
loop_
_entity.id
_entity.type
_entity.pdbx_description
1 polymer ?
#
loop_
_entity_poly.entity_id
_entity_poly.type
_entity_poly.pdbx_seq_one_letter_code
_entity_poly.pdbx_strand_id
1 'polypeptide(L)' 'AAVFSVGTLGEENERLETDVRELQLYAANQYEEGFAYALEQVKLLFPDLDAPRLAEADAMNQIIEGKLVPYVPPSE' A
#
# COMPACT_ATOMS: atom_id res chain seq x y z
N ALA A 1 -5.92 44.07 -3.40
CA ALA A 1 -5.80 43.32 -2.14
C ALA A 1 -6.31 41.89 -2.27
N ALA A 2 -7.59 41.65 -2.60
CA ALA A 2 -8.15 40.29 -2.74
C ALA A 2 -7.51 39.42 -3.85
N VAL A 3 -7.14 40.02 -5.00
CA VAL A 3 -6.49 39.29 -6.11
C VAL A 3 -5.08 38.79 -5.74
N PHE A 4 -4.35 39.53 -4.88
CA PHE A 4 -3.03 39.13 -4.39
C PHE A 4 -3.12 37.97 -3.39
N SER A 5 -4.24 37.89 -2.65
CA SER A 5 -4.55 36.78 -1.75
C SER A 5 -4.96 35.51 -2.51
N VAL A 6 -5.64 35.61 -3.65
CA VAL A 6 -6.02 34.42 -4.44
C VAL A 6 -4.81 33.80 -5.15
N GLY A 7 -3.89 34.63 -5.67
CA GLY A 7 -2.65 34.13 -6.27
C GLY A 7 -1.77 33.36 -5.28
N THR A 8 -1.59 33.90 -4.08
CA THR A 8 -0.83 33.25 -2.99
C THR A 8 -1.49 31.96 -2.50
N LEU A 9 -2.82 31.91 -2.42
CA LEU A 9 -3.56 30.68 -2.10
C LEU A 9 -3.41 29.61 -3.20
N GLY A 10 -3.34 30.01 -4.47
CA GLY A 10 -3.11 29.09 -5.59
C GLY A 10 -1.73 28.43 -5.52
N GLU A 11 -0.69 29.24 -5.32
CA GLU A 11 0.69 28.76 -5.15
C GLU A 11 0.83 27.83 -3.92
N GLU A 12 0.16 28.16 -2.82
CA GLU A 12 0.16 27.30 -1.63
C GLU A 12 -0.57 25.98 -1.87
N ASN A 13 -1.68 25.98 -2.62
CA ASN A 13 -2.38 24.76 -2.98
C ASN A 13 -1.53 23.85 -3.88
N GLU A 14 -0.88 24.40 -4.91
CA GLU A 14 0.01 23.62 -5.79
C GLU A 14 1.19 23.00 -5.03
N ARG A 15 1.76 23.75 -4.08
CA ARG A 15 2.80 23.24 -3.18
C ARG A 15 2.28 22.08 -2.32
N LEU A 16 1.13 22.25 -1.67
CA LEU A 16 0.54 21.21 -0.83
C LEU A 16 0.16 19.96 -1.63
N GLU A 17 -0.36 20.11 -2.85
CA GLU A 17 -0.65 18.98 -3.74
C GLU A 17 0.63 18.21 -4.11
N THR A 18 1.74 18.93 -4.30
CA THR A 18 3.05 18.33 -4.53
C THR A 18 3.55 17.58 -3.29
N ASP A 19 3.51 18.23 -2.11
CA ASP A 19 3.90 17.63 -0.84
C ASP A 19 3.09 16.36 -0.55
N VAL A 20 1.78 16.37 -0.79
CA VAL A 20 0.90 15.20 -0.63
C VAL A 20 1.33 14.06 -1.54
N ARG A 21 1.64 14.34 -2.80
CA ARG A 21 2.10 13.32 -3.76
C ARG A 21 3.43 12.71 -3.32
N GLU A 22 4.37 13.52 -2.86
CA GLU A 22 5.67 13.05 -2.37
C GLU A 22 5.51 12.20 -1.10
N LEU A 23 4.68 12.63 -0.15
CA LEU A 23 4.38 11.87 1.06
C LEU A 23 3.70 10.53 0.74
N GLN A 24 2.79 10.50 -0.23
CA GLN A 24 2.15 9.25 -0.69
C GLN A 24 3.19 8.29 -1.29
N LEU A 25 4.10 8.78 -2.12
CA LEU A 25 5.17 7.96 -2.69
C LEU A 25 6.12 7.45 -1.61
N TYR A 26 6.49 8.31 -0.66
CA TYR A 26 7.32 7.93 0.48
C TYR A 26 6.65 6.83 1.31
N ALA A 27 5.37 6.99 1.66
CA ALA A 27 4.63 5.97 2.39
C ALA A 27 4.53 4.65 1.62
N ALA A 28 4.24 4.70 0.31
CA ALA A 28 4.19 3.51 -0.53
C ALA A 28 5.52 2.74 -0.52
N ASN A 29 6.65 3.45 -0.68
CA ASN A 29 7.98 2.84 -0.62
C ASN A 29 8.25 2.20 0.75
N GLN A 30 7.88 2.87 1.85
CA GLN A 30 8.08 2.31 3.19
C GLN A 30 7.23 1.04 3.43
N TYR A 31 6.00 1.00 2.92
CA TYR A 31 5.19 -0.21 3.01
C TYR A 31 5.75 -1.35 2.14
N GLU A 32 6.26 -1.04 0.95
CA GLU A 32 6.89 -2.03 0.07
C GLU A 32 8.16 -2.62 0.71
N GLU A 33 9.07 -1.77 1.20
CA GLU A 33 10.29 -2.19 1.89
C GLU A 33 9.98 -3.01 3.15
N GLY A 34 9.02 -2.53 3.97
CA GLY A 34 8.60 -3.22 5.18
C GLY A 34 7.98 -4.59 4.90
N PHE A 35 7.17 -4.70 3.85
CA PHE A 35 6.58 -5.96 3.42
C PHE A 35 7.64 -6.94 2.91
N ALA A 36 8.56 -6.48 2.06
CA ALA A 36 9.67 -7.30 1.59
C ALA A 36 10.52 -7.84 2.75
N TYR A 37 10.81 -6.99 3.74
CA TYR A 37 11.56 -7.39 4.93
C TYR A 37 10.79 -8.40 5.81
N ALA A 38 9.48 -8.23 5.97
CA ALA A 38 8.65 -9.21 6.68
C ALA A 38 8.65 -10.57 5.97
N LEU A 39 8.63 -10.58 4.63
CA LEU A 39 8.69 -11.81 3.84
C LEU A 39 10.01 -12.56 4.06
N GLU A 40 11.15 -11.86 4.12
CA GLU A 40 12.45 -12.47 4.45
C GLU A 40 12.47 -13.06 5.86
N GLN A 41 11.86 -12.39 6.84
CA GLN A 41 11.72 -12.95 8.19
C GLN A 41 10.86 -14.24 8.20
N VAL A 42 9.78 -14.29 7.43
CA VAL A 42 8.95 -15.50 7.29
C VAL A 42 9.77 -16.65 6.70
N LYS A 43 10.52 -16.41 5.62
CA LYS A 43 11.41 -17.43 5.02
C LYS A 43 12.44 -17.94 6.02
N LEU A 44 13.00 -17.05 6.85
CA LEU A 44 13.97 -17.42 7.89
C LEU A 44 13.36 -18.29 8.99
N LEU A 45 12.16 -17.93 9.49
CA LEU A 45 11.47 -18.65 10.57
C LEU A 45 10.87 -19.97 10.12
N PHE A 46 10.52 -20.08 8.84
CA PHE A 46 9.87 -21.25 8.24
C PHE A 46 10.65 -21.71 7.00
N PRO A 47 11.84 -22.30 7.16
CA PRO A 47 12.71 -22.69 6.03
C PRO A 47 12.10 -23.78 5.14
N ASP A 48 11.17 -24.57 5.68
CA ASP A 48 10.45 -25.63 4.95
C ASP A 48 9.16 -25.13 4.27
N LEU A 49 8.93 -23.82 4.25
CA LEU A 49 7.74 -23.25 3.62
C LEU A 49 7.76 -23.49 2.12
N ASP A 50 6.72 -24.15 1.61
CA ASP A 50 6.57 -24.50 0.21
C ASP A 50 6.41 -23.23 -0.65
N ALA A 51 7.46 -22.84 -1.38
CA ALA A 51 7.50 -21.64 -2.21
C ALA A 51 6.33 -21.54 -3.21
N PRO A 52 5.96 -22.63 -3.95
CA PRO A 52 4.71 -22.71 -4.68
C PRO A 52 3.46 -22.32 -3.89
N ARG A 53 3.32 -22.82 -2.65
CA ARG A 53 2.16 -22.54 -1.79
C ARG A 53 2.17 -21.11 -1.24
N LEU A 54 3.34 -20.54 -0.97
CA LEU A 54 3.47 -19.13 -0.60
C LEU A 54 3.07 -18.22 -1.76
N ALA A 55 3.36 -18.62 -3.01
CA ALA A 55 2.95 -17.87 -4.20
C ALA A 55 1.43 -17.87 -4.43
N GLU A 56 0.66 -18.74 -3.76
CA GLU A 56 -0.81 -18.69 -3.76
C GLU A 56 -1.36 -17.54 -2.91
N ALA A 57 -0.54 -16.97 -2.02
CA ALA A 57 -0.93 -15.80 -1.24
C ALA A 57 -1.04 -14.58 -2.17
N ASP A 58 -2.28 -14.20 -2.45
CA ASP A 58 -2.64 -13.07 -3.29
C ASP A 58 -3.46 -12.08 -2.45
N ALA A 59 -3.10 -10.80 -2.48
CA ALA A 59 -3.82 -9.74 -1.76
C ALA A 59 -5.27 -9.57 -2.25
N MET A 60 -5.60 -10.07 -3.44
CA MET A 60 -6.95 -10.11 -4.00
C MET A 60 -7.77 -11.31 -3.51
N ASN A 61 -7.16 -12.23 -2.75
CA ASN A 61 -7.87 -13.32 -2.10
C ASN A 61 -8.28 -12.93 -0.68
N GLN A 62 -9.25 -13.64 -0.13
CA GLN A 62 -9.72 -13.53 1.24
C GLN A 62 -9.61 -14.87 1.96
N ILE A 63 -9.62 -14.83 3.30
CA ILE A 63 -9.59 -16.02 4.15
C ILE A 63 -11.01 -16.33 4.61
N ILE A 64 -11.58 -17.43 4.14
CA ILE A 64 -12.87 -17.96 4.60
C ILE A 64 -12.63 -19.35 5.18
N GLU A 65 -13.00 -19.54 6.45
CA GLU A 65 -12.83 -20.82 7.18
C GLU A 65 -11.40 -21.38 7.09
N GLY A 66 -10.39 -20.51 7.09
CA GLY A 66 -8.99 -20.90 7.01
C GLY A 66 -8.50 -21.28 5.60
N LYS A 67 -9.29 -21.03 4.55
CA LYS A 67 -8.92 -21.26 3.14
C LYS A 67 -8.79 -19.93 2.40
N LEU A 68 -7.80 -19.85 1.51
CA LEU A 68 -7.70 -18.76 0.54
C LEU A 68 -8.74 -18.98 -0.57
N VAL A 69 -9.57 -17.98 -0.80
CA VAL A 69 -10.56 -17.96 -1.88
C VAL A 69 -10.56 -16.58 -2.55
N PRO A 70 -10.93 -16.46 -3.84
CA PRO A 70 -11.07 -15.15 -4.48
C PRO A 70 -11.98 -14.21 -3.69
N TYR A 71 -11.59 -12.94 -3.59
CA TYR A 71 -12.47 -11.92 -3.02
C TYR A 71 -13.71 -11.75 -3.90
N VAL A 72 -14.87 -11.74 -3.25
CA VAL A 72 -16.15 -11.42 -3.89
C VAL A 72 -16.68 -10.17 -3.18
N PRO A 73 -16.80 -9.02 -3.87
CA PRO A 73 -17.34 -7.82 -3.25
C PRO A 73 -18.78 -8.05 -2.77
N PRO A 74 -19.17 -7.43 -1.63
CA PRO A 74 -20.55 -7.50 -1.18
C PRO A 74 -21.49 -6.98 -2.27
N SER A 75 -22.63 -7.64 -2.44
CA SER A 75 -23.71 -7.12 -3.26
C SER A 75 -24.24 -5.84 -2.62
N GLU A 76 -24.49 -4.80 -3.41
CA GLU A 76 -25.22 -3.60 -2.96
C GLU A 76 -26.64 -3.92 -2.49
#